data_AF-A0A7X7CCL7-F1
#
_entry.id   AF-A0A7X7CCL7-F1
#
_cell.length_a   1.000
_cell.length_b   1.000
_cell.length_c   1.000
_cell.angle_alpha   90.00
_cell.angle_beta   90.00
_cell.angle_gamma   90.00
#
_symmetry.space_group_name_H-M   'P 1'
#
loop_
_entity.id
_entity.type
_entity.pdbx_description
1 polymer ?
#
loop_
_entity_poly.entity_id
_entity_poly.type
_entity_poly.pdbx_seq_one_letter_code
_entity_poly.pdbx_strand_id
1 'polypeptide(L)'
;MILGLPSHPLVVHFAVVLLPLGALALVVLFLVPRLRGTYLLPATAVTLAGVIAAIVAKFTGESLAKLVGRPTWHENLGNVTVVVGGLLAVASVVWLVVDRRARVALENAKDADHVPVIGRIGTIAALTTLGLAIATTVFAILTGHAGTAAAWEPRLEQLSPAPSPSASPSPTPTVAPSPSAEPLPTVEPTPETSPTPDATPTA
;
A
#
# COMPACT_ATOMS: atom_id res chain seq x y z
N MET A 1 14.00 7.21 -16.59
CA MET A 1 14.35 7.99 -15.37
C MET A 1 13.97 9.43 -15.61
N ILE A 2 13.33 10.08 -14.65
CA ILE A 2 13.05 11.51 -14.68
C ILE A 2 13.68 12.06 -13.40
N LEU A 3 14.55 13.07 -13.51
CA LEU A 3 15.24 13.66 -12.36
C LEU A 3 16.04 12.63 -11.51
N GLY A 4 16.61 11.60 -12.13
CA GLY A 4 17.39 10.56 -11.45
C GLY A 4 16.57 9.52 -10.67
N LEU A 5 15.25 9.68 -10.57
CA LEU A 5 14.35 8.72 -9.92
C LEU A 5 13.72 7.78 -10.95
N PRO A 6 13.30 6.56 -10.55
CA PRO A 6 12.47 5.71 -11.40
C PRO A 6 11.25 6.54 -11.81
N SER A 7 10.98 6.63 -13.12
CA SER A 7 9.86 7.45 -13.62
C SER A 7 8.50 6.94 -13.15
N HIS A 8 8.45 5.64 -12.82
CA HIS A 8 7.22 4.96 -12.42
C HIS A 8 6.56 5.55 -11.16
N PRO A 9 7.22 5.67 -9.99
CA PRO A 9 6.64 6.34 -8.83
C PRO A 9 6.09 7.75 -9.10
N LEU A 10 6.81 8.57 -9.86
CA LEU A 10 6.37 9.95 -10.14
C LEU A 10 5.07 9.96 -10.96
N VAL A 11 5.00 9.13 -12.00
CA VAL A 11 3.79 9.00 -12.83
C VAL A 11 2.63 8.38 -12.03
N VAL A 12 2.93 7.42 -11.15
CA VAL A 12 1.92 6.79 -10.27
C VAL A 12 1.25 7.83 -9.36
N HIS A 13 1.97 8.84 -8.85
CA HIS A 13 1.34 9.90 -8.04
C HIS A 13 0.25 10.65 -8.82
N PHE A 14 0.52 11.00 -10.08
CA PHE A 14 -0.50 11.63 -10.92
C PHE A 14 -1.71 10.72 -11.12
N ALA A 15 -1.49 9.42 -11.37
CA ALA A 15 -2.58 8.47 -11.54
C ALA A 15 -3.42 8.31 -10.27
N VAL A 16 -2.77 8.13 -9.12
CA VAL A 16 -3.41 7.90 -7.80
C VAL A 16 -4.11 9.15 -7.27
N VAL A 17 -3.74 10.35 -7.72
CA VAL A 17 -4.44 11.58 -7.33
C VAL A 17 -5.54 11.94 -8.32
N LEU A 18 -5.20 12.09 -9.61
CA LEU A 18 -6.13 12.66 -10.59
C LEU A 18 -7.29 11.73 -10.92
N LEU A 19 -7.05 10.42 -11.05
CA LEU A 19 -8.09 9.48 -11.43
C LEU A 19 -9.20 9.35 -10.37
N PRO A 20 -8.91 9.09 -9.09
CA PRO A 20 -9.96 9.07 -8.07
C PRO A 20 -10.53 10.46 -7.81
N LEU A 21 -9.76 11.55 -7.92
CA LEU A 21 -10.29 12.90 -7.80
C LEU A 21 -11.33 13.20 -8.88
N GLY A 22 -11.04 12.85 -10.14
CA GLY A 22 -11.98 12.99 -11.26
C GLY A 22 -13.24 12.13 -11.08
N ALA A 23 -13.06 10.88 -10.66
CA ALA A 23 -14.17 9.97 -10.36
C ALA A 23 -15.08 10.52 -9.23
N LEU A 24 -14.51 10.95 -8.11
CA LEU A 24 -15.26 11.54 -7.00
C LEU A 24 -15.95 12.85 -7.39
N ALA A 25 -15.29 13.70 -8.20
CA ALA A 25 -15.92 14.89 -8.73
C ALA A 25 -17.16 14.55 -9.56
N LEU A 26 -17.10 13.52 -10.43
CA LEU A 26 -18.25 13.06 -11.21
C LEU A 26 -19.38 12.51 -10.32
N VAL A 27 -19.06 11.81 -9.21
CA VAL A 27 -20.06 11.38 -8.21
C VAL A 27 -20.74 12.60 -7.57
N VAL A 28 -19.98 13.61 -7.16
CA VAL A 28 -20.53 14.85 -6.58
C VAL A 28 -21.43 15.57 -7.58
N LEU A 29 -21.06 15.63 -8.85
CA LEU A 29 -21.87 16.25 -9.90
C LEU A 29 -23.14 15.44 -10.23
N PHE A 30 -23.10 14.12 -10.04
CA PHE A 30 -24.31 13.30 -10.13
C PHE A 30 -25.28 13.69 -9.02
N LEU A 31 -24.80 13.75 -7.78
CA LEU A 31 -25.59 14.05 -6.57
C LEU A 31 -26.05 15.51 -6.49
N VAL A 32 -25.29 16.44 -7.09
CA VAL A 32 -25.52 17.90 -6.98
C VAL A 32 -25.71 18.51 -8.37
N PRO A 33 -26.92 18.39 -8.98
CA PRO A 33 -27.17 18.80 -10.36
C PRO A 33 -26.90 20.28 -10.65
N ARG A 34 -27.07 21.15 -9.64
CA ARG A 34 -26.81 22.60 -9.75
C ARG A 34 -25.36 22.94 -10.11
N LEU A 35 -24.40 22.06 -9.83
CA LEU A 35 -22.98 22.29 -10.09
C LEU A 35 -22.55 21.85 -11.51
N ARG A 36 -23.38 21.05 -12.21
CA ARG A 36 -23.01 20.43 -13.48
C ARG A 36 -22.60 21.44 -14.56
N GLY A 37 -23.32 22.55 -14.67
CA GLY A 37 -23.07 23.56 -15.71
C GLY A 37 -21.65 24.13 -15.67
N THR A 38 -21.09 24.32 -14.47
CA THR A 38 -19.75 24.91 -14.28
C THR A 38 -18.66 23.85 -14.18
N TYR A 39 -18.92 22.75 -13.48
CA TYR A 39 -17.88 21.82 -13.03
C TYR A 39 -17.78 20.52 -13.83
N LEU A 40 -18.75 20.21 -14.71
CA LEU A 40 -18.71 18.96 -15.47
C LEU A 40 -17.54 18.91 -16.46
N LEU A 41 -17.24 20.02 -17.15
CA LEU A 41 -16.08 20.13 -18.03
C LEU A 41 -14.74 19.88 -17.29
N PRO A 42 -14.41 20.63 -16.22
CA PRO A 42 -13.15 20.39 -15.51
C PRO A 42 -13.09 19.00 -14.85
N ALA A 43 -14.20 18.46 -14.33
CA ALA A 43 -14.23 17.09 -13.79
C ALA A 43 -13.91 16.03 -14.87
N THR A 44 -14.50 16.17 -16.07
CA THR A 44 -14.16 15.32 -17.23
C THR A 44 -12.68 15.47 -17.62
N ALA A 45 -12.15 16.69 -17.65
CA ALA A 45 -10.74 16.95 -17.98
C ALA A 45 -9.77 16.31 -16.97
N VAL A 46 -10.05 16.43 -15.66
CA VAL A 46 -9.26 15.78 -14.60
C VAL A 46 -9.33 14.26 -14.73
N THR A 47 -10.51 13.71 -15.03
CA THR A 47 -10.70 12.27 -15.24
C THR A 47 -9.85 11.78 -16.42
N LEU A 48 -9.88 12.48 -17.56
CA LEU A 48 -9.05 12.19 -18.74
C LEU A 48 -7.55 12.22 -18.40
N ALA A 49 -7.10 13.27 -17.69
CA ALA A 49 -5.71 13.38 -17.25
C ALA A 49 -5.30 12.22 -16.32
N GLY A 50 -6.18 11.82 -15.41
CA GLY A 50 -5.97 10.67 -14.53
C GLY A 50 -5.84 9.34 -15.28
N VAL A 51 -6.68 9.11 -16.29
CA VAL A 51 -6.58 7.90 -17.14
C VAL A 51 -5.28 7.88 -17.94
N ILE A 52 -4.89 9.01 -18.52
CA ILE A 52 -3.62 9.13 -19.25
C ILE A 52 -2.46 8.83 -18.30
N ALA A 53 -2.46 9.39 -17.09
CA ALA A 53 -1.45 9.11 -16.08
C ALA A 53 -1.42 7.61 -15.71
N ALA A 54 -2.58 6.97 -15.54
CA ALA A 54 -2.66 5.53 -15.26
C ALA A 54 -2.09 4.66 -16.38
N ILE A 55 -2.33 5.02 -17.65
CA ILE A 55 -1.76 4.32 -18.81
C ILE A 55 -0.24 4.47 -18.83
N VAL A 56 0.29 5.69 -18.60
CA VAL A 56 1.74 5.91 -18.54
C VAL A 56 2.36 5.18 -17.34
N ALA A 57 1.66 5.14 -16.19
CA ALA A 57 2.07 4.40 -15.02
C ALA A 57 2.19 2.90 -15.33
N LYS A 58 1.23 2.33 -16.06
CA LYS A 58 1.29 0.94 -16.53
C LYS A 58 2.54 0.67 -17.36
N PHE A 59 2.77 1.43 -18.44
CA PHE A 59 3.93 1.21 -19.32
C PHE A 59 5.27 1.37 -18.57
N THR A 60 5.37 2.37 -17.71
CA THR A 60 6.57 2.55 -16.88
C THR A 60 6.74 1.44 -15.84
N GLY A 61 5.64 0.89 -15.32
CA GLY A 61 5.65 -0.24 -14.38
C GLY A 61 6.10 -1.54 -15.05
N GLU A 62 5.62 -1.82 -16.26
CA GLU A 62 6.06 -2.97 -17.07
C GLU A 62 7.56 -2.90 -17.39
N SER A 63 8.11 -1.69 -17.58
CA SER A 63 9.56 -1.50 -17.77
C SER A 63 10.35 -1.78 -16.50
N LEU A 64 9.84 -1.34 -15.34
CA LEU A 64 10.46 -1.55 -14.03
C LEU A 64 10.41 -3.02 -13.60
N ALA A 65 9.32 -3.70 -13.91
CA ALA A 65 9.12 -5.13 -13.67
C ALA A 65 10.23 -6.03 -14.27
N LYS A 66 10.88 -5.59 -15.35
CA LYS A 66 12.02 -6.30 -15.94
C LYS A 66 13.27 -6.28 -15.06
N LEU A 67 13.34 -5.33 -14.12
CA LEU A 67 14.49 -5.10 -13.25
C LEU A 67 14.27 -5.66 -11.84
N VAL A 68 13.05 -5.56 -11.32
CA VAL A 68 12.75 -5.87 -9.89
C VAL A 68 11.73 -6.99 -9.70
N GLY A 69 11.30 -7.64 -10.79
CA GLY A 69 10.25 -8.65 -10.76
C GLY A 69 8.84 -8.07 -10.88
N ARG A 70 7.86 -8.95 -11.15
CA ARG A 70 6.46 -8.58 -11.41
C ARG A 70 5.56 -8.85 -10.21
N PRO A 71 4.99 -7.82 -9.58
CA PRO A 71 3.92 -8.00 -8.60
C PRO A 71 2.59 -8.27 -9.33
N THR A 72 2.33 -9.53 -9.67
CA THR A 72 1.21 -9.95 -10.52
C THR A 72 -0.15 -9.46 -10.05
N TRP A 73 -0.38 -9.43 -8.73
CA TRP A 73 -1.64 -8.93 -8.16
C TRP A 73 -1.85 -7.43 -8.39
N HIS A 74 -0.83 -6.62 -8.13
CA HIS A 74 -0.85 -5.18 -8.41
C HIS A 74 -0.98 -4.90 -9.91
N GLU A 75 -0.26 -5.64 -10.75
CA GLU A 75 -0.32 -5.52 -12.21
C GLU A 75 -1.73 -5.81 -12.75
N ASN A 76 -2.37 -6.89 -12.28
CA ASN A 76 -3.71 -7.26 -12.70
C ASN A 76 -4.75 -6.19 -12.31
N LEU A 77 -4.71 -5.71 -11.06
CA LEU A 77 -5.60 -4.64 -10.61
C LEU A 77 -5.32 -3.32 -11.34
N GLY A 78 -4.06 -3.00 -11.63
CA GLY A 78 -3.67 -1.84 -12.44
C GLY A 78 -4.23 -1.91 -13.86
N ASN A 79 -4.19 -3.09 -14.49
CA ASN A 79 -4.79 -3.31 -15.81
C ASN A 79 -6.31 -3.09 -15.79
N VAL A 80 -7.01 -3.63 -14.79
CA VAL A 80 -8.46 -3.42 -14.63
C VAL A 80 -8.75 -1.94 -14.37
N THR A 81 -7.96 -1.27 -13.54
CA THR A 81 -8.11 0.17 -13.24
C THR A 81 -8.01 1.03 -14.50
N VAL A 82 -7.05 0.74 -15.40
CA VAL A 82 -6.91 1.44 -16.68
C VAL A 82 -8.14 1.23 -17.57
N VAL A 83 -8.65 0.00 -17.65
CA VAL A 83 -9.85 -0.30 -18.46
C VAL A 83 -11.08 0.41 -17.91
N VAL A 84 -11.38 0.25 -16.62
CA VAL A 84 -12.55 0.86 -15.98
C VAL A 84 -12.43 2.39 -15.98
N GLY A 85 -11.25 2.94 -15.73
CA GLY A 85 -10.98 4.38 -15.85
C GLY A 85 -11.17 4.90 -17.28
N GLY A 86 -10.72 4.16 -18.30
CA GLY A 86 -10.96 4.50 -19.70
C GLY A 86 -12.44 4.53 -20.06
N LEU A 87 -13.21 3.54 -19.60
CA LEU A 87 -14.67 3.52 -19.74
C LEU A 87 -15.32 4.72 -19.03
N LEU A 88 -14.86 5.06 -17.82
CA LEU A 88 -15.31 6.24 -17.09
C LEU A 88 -15.04 7.52 -17.87
N ALA A 89 -13.85 7.68 -18.46
CA ALA A 89 -13.51 8.85 -19.26
C ALA A 89 -14.47 8.99 -20.45
N VAL A 90 -14.72 7.92 -21.20
CA VAL A 90 -15.68 7.91 -22.31
C VAL A 90 -17.09 8.26 -21.83
N ALA A 91 -17.58 7.61 -20.77
CA ALA A 91 -18.90 7.88 -20.21
C ALA A 91 -19.05 9.33 -19.76
N SER A 92 -18.01 9.90 -19.13
CA SER A 92 -18.01 11.29 -18.68
C SER A 92 -18.06 12.29 -19.82
N VAL A 93 -17.39 12.01 -20.95
CA VAL A 93 -17.45 12.84 -22.17
C VAL A 93 -18.86 12.75 -22.79
N VAL A 94 -19.42 11.55 -22.89
CA VAL A 94 -20.79 11.35 -23.38
C VAL A 94 -21.78 12.13 -22.50
N TRP A 95 -21.66 12.02 -21.18
CA TRP A 95 -22.52 12.75 -20.26
C TRP A 95 -22.38 14.27 -20.39
N LEU A 96 -21.15 14.78 -20.50
CA LEU A 96 -20.89 16.20 -20.75
C LEU A 96 -21.54 16.70 -22.04
N VAL A 97 -21.44 15.95 -23.14
CA VAL A 97 -22.03 16.32 -24.43
C VAL A 97 -23.56 16.31 -24.34
N VAL A 98 -24.15 15.29 -23.71
CA VAL A 98 -25.60 15.18 -23.57
C VAL A 98 -26.17 16.25 -22.64
N ASP A 99 -25.51 16.55 -21.52
CA ASP A 99 -25.93 17.63 -20.60
C ASP A 99 -25.91 19.00 -21.29
N ARG A 100 -24.88 19.29 -22.10
CA ARG A 100 -24.82 20.52 -22.90
C ARG A 100 -25.92 20.59 -23.96
N ARG A 101 -26.17 19.49 -24.68
CA ARG A 101 -27.26 19.43 -25.68
C ARG A 101 -28.64 19.61 -25.05
N ALA A 102 -28.87 19.03 -23.86
CA ALA A 102 -30.13 19.19 -23.13
C ALA A 102 -30.39 20.66 -22.75
N ARG A 103 -29.36 21.38 -22.29
CA ARG A 103 -29.47 22.80 -21.94
C ARG A 103 -29.82 23.67 -23.15
N VAL A 104 -29.12 23.46 -24.26
CA VAL A 104 -29.37 24.19 -25.51
C VAL A 104 -30.79 23.91 -26.05
N ALA A 105 -31.24 22.65 -26.00
CA ALA A 105 -32.59 22.29 -26.46
C ALA A 105 -33.70 22.88 -25.59
N LEU A 106 -33.47 23.08 -24.28
CA LEU A 106 -34.43 23.76 -23.40
C LEU A 106 -34.56 25.26 -23.69
N GLU A 107 -33.50 25.89 -24.18
CA GLU A 107 -33.49 27.32 -24.55
C GLU A 107 -34.09 27.55 -25.95
N ASN A 108 -34.05 26.55 -26.83
CA ASN A 108 -34.50 26.65 -28.22
C ASN A 108 -35.89 26.04 -28.43
N ALA A 109 -36.90 26.88 -28.70
CA ALA A 109 -38.27 26.43 -28.98
C ALA A 109 -38.40 25.45 -30.17
N LYS A 110 -37.43 25.45 -31.10
CA LYS A 110 -37.40 24.55 -32.27
C LYS A 110 -37.02 23.10 -31.91
N ASP A 111 -36.36 22.88 -30.77
CA ASP A 111 -35.86 21.57 -30.36
C ASP A 111 -36.76 20.89 -29.31
N ALA A 112 -37.94 21.47 -29.04
CA ALA A 112 -38.84 21.05 -27.96
C ALA A 112 -39.24 19.57 -28.05
N ASP A 113 -39.46 19.05 -29.26
CA ASP A 113 -39.85 17.65 -29.51
C ASP A 113 -38.74 16.65 -29.14
N HIS A 114 -37.47 17.07 -29.10
CA HIS A 114 -36.32 16.21 -28.79
C HIS A 114 -35.97 16.18 -27.30
N VAL A 115 -36.49 17.13 -26.49
CA VAL A 115 -36.17 17.27 -25.07
C VAL A 115 -36.40 15.98 -24.26
N PRO A 116 -37.52 15.23 -24.41
CA PRO A 116 -37.74 14.00 -23.66
C PRO A 116 -36.73 12.89 -23.97
N VAL A 117 -36.31 12.76 -25.23
CA VAL A 117 -35.35 11.75 -25.68
C VAL A 117 -33.95 12.08 -25.15
N ILE A 118 -33.53 13.35 -25.26
CA ILE A 118 -32.24 13.82 -24.73
C ILE A 118 -32.19 13.63 -23.20
N GLY A 119 -33.30 13.89 -22.49
CA GLY A 119 -33.39 13.67 -21.04
C GLY A 119 -33.19 12.21 -20.63
N ARG A 120 -33.79 11.25 -21.36
CA ARG A 120 -33.60 9.81 -21.12
C ARG A 120 -32.16 9.39 -21.34
N ILE A 121 -31.57 9.80 -22.47
CA ILE A 121 -30.15 9.53 -22.78
C ILE A 121 -29.25 10.14 -21.70
N GLY A 122 -29.55 11.36 -21.25
CA GLY A 122 -28.80 12.03 -20.18
C GLY A 122 -28.85 11.27 -18.86
N THR A 123 -30.00 10.68 -18.53
CA THR A 123 -30.18 9.88 -17.30
C THR A 123 -29.36 8.59 -17.36
N ILE A 124 -29.41 7.89 -18.51
CA ILE A 124 -28.60 6.67 -18.73
C ILE A 124 -27.11 7.02 -18.64
N ALA A 125 -26.66 8.06 -19.35
CA ALA A 125 -25.25 8.49 -19.32
C ALA A 125 -24.78 8.87 -17.90
N ALA A 126 -25.63 9.55 -17.12
CA ALA A 126 -25.34 9.91 -15.74
C ALA A 126 -25.20 8.68 -14.83
N LEU A 127 -26.13 7.72 -14.92
CA LEU A 127 -26.10 6.48 -14.12
C LEU A 127 -24.92 5.60 -14.50
N THR A 128 -24.63 5.46 -15.79
CA THR A 128 -23.44 4.74 -16.27
C THR A 128 -22.15 5.39 -15.76
N THR A 129 -22.06 6.72 -15.83
CA THR A 129 -20.90 7.47 -15.30
C THR A 129 -20.76 7.27 -13.80
N LEU A 130 -21.86 7.30 -13.04
CA LEU A 130 -21.86 7.07 -11.59
C LEU A 130 -21.32 5.67 -11.26
N GLY A 131 -21.85 4.63 -11.89
CA GLY A 131 -21.42 3.25 -11.64
C GLY A 131 -19.94 3.04 -11.96
N LEU A 132 -19.47 3.60 -13.09
CA LEU A 132 -18.06 3.57 -13.47
C LEU A 132 -17.18 4.39 -12.51
N ALA A 133 -17.65 5.53 -12.01
CA ALA A 133 -16.88 6.36 -11.08
C ALA A 133 -16.64 5.64 -9.75
N ILE A 134 -17.67 4.97 -9.24
CA ILE A 134 -17.56 4.13 -8.04
C ILE A 134 -16.57 2.99 -8.30
N ALA A 135 -16.73 2.26 -9.41
CA ALA A 135 -15.85 1.16 -9.78
C ALA A 135 -14.39 1.61 -9.92
N THR A 136 -14.12 2.71 -10.64
CA THR A 136 -12.78 3.29 -10.79
C THR A 136 -12.17 3.64 -9.44
N THR A 137 -12.93 4.23 -8.53
CA THR A 137 -12.45 4.58 -7.18
C THR A 137 -12.08 3.33 -6.39
N VAL A 138 -12.93 2.31 -6.41
CA VAL A 138 -12.67 1.02 -5.74
C VAL A 138 -11.41 0.35 -6.30
N PHE A 139 -11.30 0.22 -7.63
CA PHE A 139 -10.14 -0.39 -8.25
C PHE A 139 -8.85 0.40 -8.04
N ALA A 140 -8.91 1.73 -7.99
CA ALA A 140 -7.76 2.57 -7.65
C ALA A 140 -7.26 2.27 -6.22
N ILE A 141 -8.17 2.16 -5.24
CA ILE A 141 -7.83 1.80 -3.85
C ILE A 141 -7.22 0.40 -3.78
N LEU A 142 -7.86 -0.60 -4.42
CA LEU A 142 -7.36 -1.98 -4.43
C LEU A 142 -5.98 -2.08 -5.07
N THR A 143 -5.77 -1.40 -6.20
CA THR A 143 -4.46 -1.34 -6.88
C THR A 143 -3.40 -0.70 -5.99
N GLY A 144 -3.75 0.39 -5.31
CA GLY A 144 -2.85 1.06 -4.37
C GLY A 144 -2.45 0.15 -3.20
N HIS A 145 -3.41 -0.51 -2.57
CA HIS A 145 -3.16 -1.47 -1.50
C HIS A 145 -2.25 -2.62 -1.97
N ALA A 146 -2.56 -3.24 -3.11
CA ALA A 146 -1.72 -4.28 -3.69
C ALA A 146 -0.29 -3.80 -4.01
N GLY A 147 -0.14 -2.53 -4.42
CA GLY A 147 1.17 -1.92 -4.63
C GLY A 147 1.96 -1.75 -3.34
N THR A 148 1.30 -1.33 -2.25
CA THR A 148 1.94 -1.24 -0.93
C THR A 148 2.33 -2.61 -0.37
N ALA A 149 1.46 -3.60 -0.48
CA ALA A 149 1.74 -4.98 -0.06
C ALA A 149 3.00 -5.52 -0.78
N ALA A 150 3.03 -5.40 -2.10
CA ALA A 150 4.19 -5.82 -2.91
C ALA A 150 5.50 -5.10 -2.53
N ALA A 151 5.42 -3.83 -2.11
CA ALA A 151 6.59 -3.07 -1.70
C ALA A 151 7.08 -3.42 -0.29
N TRP A 152 6.18 -3.78 0.64
CA TRP A 152 6.51 -3.82 2.07
C TRP A 152 6.44 -5.19 2.72
N GLU A 153 5.56 -6.11 2.30
CA GLU A 153 5.42 -7.44 2.94
C GLU A 153 6.74 -8.21 3.04
N PRO A 154 7.57 -8.33 1.98
CA PRO A 154 8.84 -9.07 2.07
C PRO A 154 9.81 -8.46 3.08
N ARG A 155 9.73 -7.15 3.31
CA ARG A 155 10.59 -6.44 4.29
C ARG A 155 10.07 -6.67 5.71
N LEU A 156 8.76 -6.71 5.89
CA LEU A 156 8.14 -7.01 7.19
C LEU A 156 8.44 -8.44 7.64
N GLU A 157 8.44 -9.40 6.72
CA GLU A 157 8.84 -10.79 6.99
C GLU A 157 10.30 -10.90 7.42
N GLN A 158 11.20 -10.16 6.77
CA GLN A 158 12.63 -10.12 7.14
C GLN A 158 12.88 -9.47 8.50
N LEU A 159 12.04 -8.51 8.89
CA LEU A 159 12.14 -7.82 10.18
C LEU A 159 11.43 -8.57 11.31
N SER A 160 10.62 -9.58 10.98
CA SER A 160 9.95 -10.40 11.98
C SER A 160 10.98 -11.30 12.67
N PRO A 161 11.19 -11.18 13.99
CA PRO A 161 12.14 -12.03 14.68
C PRO A 161 11.72 -13.49 14.48
N ALA A 162 12.67 -14.35 14.09
CA ALA A 162 12.44 -15.79 14.02
C ALA A 162 11.80 -16.25 15.34
N PRO A 163 10.83 -17.19 15.33
CA PRO A 163 10.35 -17.77 16.56
C PRO A 163 11.57 -18.23 17.34
N SER A 164 11.75 -17.70 18.56
CA SER A 164 12.86 -18.09 19.42
C SER A 164 12.92 -19.62 19.39
N PRO A 165 14.08 -20.24 19.08
CA PRO A 165 14.17 -21.68 19.20
C PRO A 165 13.68 -21.99 20.60
N SER A 166 12.59 -22.76 20.69
CA SER A 166 12.05 -23.24 21.96
C SER A 166 13.25 -23.61 22.81
N ALA A 167 13.38 -22.98 23.97
CA ALA A 167 14.47 -23.22 24.89
C ALA A 167 14.71 -24.72 24.91
N SER A 168 15.85 -25.14 24.35
CA SER A 168 16.30 -26.52 24.43
C SER A 168 16.17 -26.88 25.91
N PRO A 169 15.47 -27.96 26.30
CA PRO A 169 15.29 -28.27 27.70
C PRO A 169 16.68 -28.27 28.33
N SER A 170 16.90 -27.33 29.25
CA SER A 170 18.16 -27.21 29.97
C SER A 170 18.48 -28.61 30.50
N PRO A 171 19.68 -29.16 30.26
CA PRO A 171 19.97 -30.50 30.75
C PRO A 171 19.73 -30.49 32.26
N THR A 172 18.82 -31.35 32.72
CA THR A 172 18.63 -31.64 34.14
C THR A 172 20.01 -31.83 34.75
N PRO A 173 20.39 -31.12 35.84
CA PRO A 173 21.67 -31.35 36.46
C PRO A 173 21.73 -32.82 36.85
N THR A 174 22.62 -33.58 36.20
CA THR A 174 22.98 -34.92 36.63
C THR A 174 23.48 -34.79 38.06
N VAL A 175 22.67 -35.25 39.02
CA VAL A 175 23.09 -35.38 40.41
C VAL A 175 24.27 -36.36 40.39
N ALA A 176 25.48 -35.82 40.59
CA ALA A 176 26.67 -36.61 40.77
C ALA A 176 26.46 -37.56 41.97
N PRO A 177 26.86 -38.84 41.87
CA PRO A 177 26.74 -39.74 43.00
C PRO A 177 27.54 -39.19 44.19
N SER A 178 26.89 -39.17 45.35
CA SER A 178 27.49 -38.80 46.64
C SER A 178 28.76 -39.64 46.86
N PRO A 179 29.91 -39.07 47.22
CA PRO A 179 31.10 -39.87 47.50
C PRO A 179 30.86 -40.66 48.78
N SER A 180 30.87 -42.00 48.66
CA SER A 180 31.01 -42.91 49.79
C SER A 180 32.27 -42.55 50.57
N ALA A 181 32.12 -42.46 51.89
CA ALA A 181 33.19 -42.22 52.82
C ALA A 181 34.29 -43.31 52.71
N GLU A 182 35.55 -42.88 52.69
CA GLU A 182 36.71 -43.71 52.99
C GLU A 182 37.55 -43.03 54.09
N PRO A 183 38.21 -43.81 54.97
CA PRO A 183 38.59 -43.36 56.30
C PRO A 183 39.94 -42.62 56.36
N LEU A 184 40.06 -41.81 57.42
CA LEU A 184 41.19 -40.96 57.80
C LEU A 184 42.53 -41.71 57.88
N PRO A 185 43.64 -41.20 57.30
CA PRO A 185 44.98 -41.64 57.69
C PRO A 185 45.51 -40.85 58.89
N THR A 186 46.11 -41.62 59.81
CA THR A 186 46.78 -41.25 61.06
C THR A 186 47.86 -40.18 60.87
N VAL A 187 47.87 -39.17 61.74
CA VAL A 187 48.87 -38.10 61.81
C VAL A 187 50.14 -38.60 62.48
N GLU A 188 51.29 -38.45 61.81
CA GLU A 188 52.63 -38.63 62.36
C GLU A 188 53.24 -37.24 62.70
N PRO A 189 53.86 -37.04 63.87
CA PRO A 189 54.31 -35.72 64.30
C PRO A 189 55.64 -35.33 63.63
N THR A 190 55.70 -34.11 63.09
CA THR A 190 56.91 -33.48 62.55
C THR A 190 57.76 -32.89 63.70
N PRO A 191 59.09 -33.05 63.71
CA PRO A 191 59.94 -32.48 64.76
C PRO A 191 60.19 -30.99 64.53
N GLU A 192 59.97 -30.20 65.60
CA GLU A 192 60.16 -28.75 65.66
C GLU A 192 61.62 -28.43 66.02
N THR A 193 62.31 -27.67 65.17
CA THR A 193 63.68 -27.20 65.43
C THR A 193 63.69 -26.05 66.43
N SER A 194 64.40 -26.24 67.54
CA SER A 194 64.65 -25.24 68.60
C SER A 194 65.41 -24.00 68.11
N PRO A 195 65.09 -22.80 68.63
CA PRO A 195 65.97 -21.63 68.57
C PRO A 195 66.93 -21.56 69.78
N THR A 196 68.18 -21.15 69.51
CA THR A 196 69.24 -20.86 70.50
C THR A 196 68.93 -19.56 71.29
N PRO A 197 69.27 -19.47 72.59
CA PRO A 197 68.99 -18.31 73.44
C PRO A 197 70.20 -17.35 73.55
N ASP A 198 69.91 -16.06 73.76
CA ASP A 198 70.76 -15.05 74.43
C ASP A 198 69.88 -13.81 74.64
N ALA A 199 69.88 -13.02 75.72
CA ALA A 199 70.50 -13.04 77.03
C ALA A 199 69.68 -12.04 77.90
N THR A 200 69.29 -12.43 79.12
CA THR A 200 69.55 -11.81 80.45
C THR A 200 69.90 -10.29 80.53
N PRO A 201 69.76 -9.58 81.69
CA PRO A 201 68.64 -9.38 82.62
C PRO A 201 68.49 -7.88 83.09
N THR A 202 67.67 -7.69 84.14
CA THR A 202 67.62 -6.59 85.15
C THR A 202 67.00 -5.25 84.73
N ALA A 203 66.16 -4.61 85.54
CA ALA A 203 65.97 -4.68 87.00
C ALA A 203 64.50 -4.63 87.41
#